data_AF-A0A182FC48-F1
#
_entry.id   AF-A0A182FC48-F1
#
_cell.length_a   1.000
_cell.length_b   1.000
_cell.length_c   1.000
_cell.angle_alpha   90.00
_cell.angle_beta   90.00
_cell.angle_gamma   90.00
#
_symmetry.space_group_name_H-M   'P 1'
#
loop_
_entity.id
_entity.type
_entity.pdbx_description
1 polymer ?
#
loop_
_entity_poly.entity_id
_entity_poly.type
_entity_poly.pdbx_seq_one_letter_code
_entity_poly.pdbx_strand_id
1 'polypeptide(L)'
;MERFPPCQWDLRPAYHDIVYGHLDAPCFAKCDPKEGLLKNTLYLLEHLIENDDQPNGATERATRGRKPNTGPSSSSWRIGGQRQSYDFEQLPREERFKRLFMVLELLVKLLEMDLAMWILRNPSKTQQNLCSRSHCPLIVQLVWLDGNCGNVNLFIRKLFQTFVNMNALEYPEPDIAIISRLLNLVSVAVNLSEFQDNDGMIEYPCLKENSMYFAKQLWSTIEKSAYFCMRLCLASIRHVRTPYLIHFLVNELIRKLNPHLHPPNVRGVFQQLLERKWVAYGTDTTSVDTHPSSTHACYPVLNHNQKRAINSDITSDQYVDLLYRGFRAYCDMHAIAAYFREFANQQESEDVDMGSDEETAMEQAQQEGLESIPRDIRIVSQPVTDDRMVFHGINITTETLLEYRENLKYLLLIEEQLKKLQTMEERQLFHKWISFLSSIDPLLVI
;
A
#
# COMPACT_ATOMS: atom_id res chain seq x y z
N MET A 1 11.60 11.40 -24.61
CA MET A 1 11.98 10.43 -23.56
C MET A 1 13.51 10.37 -23.34
N GLU A 2 14.25 11.49 -23.44
CA GLU A 2 15.74 11.46 -23.43
C GLU A 2 16.42 11.87 -22.11
N ARG A 3 15.65 12.12 -21.04
CA ARG A 3 16.24 12.43 -19.72
C ARG A 3 15.42 11.80 -18.60
N PHE A 4 15.59 10.50 -18.39
CA PHE A 4 15.09 9.81 -17.20
C PHE A 4 16.07 8.68 -16.82
N PRO A 5 16.90 8.84 -15.77
CA PRO A 5 17.50 7.70 -15.08
C PRO A 5 16.55 7.23 -13.95
N PRO A 6 16.47 5.93 -13.59
CA PRO A 6 17.57 4.98 -13.65
C PRO A 6 17.16 3.54 -14.00
N CYS A 7 17.42 3.12 -15.24
CA CYS A 7 17.55 1.70 -15.59
C CYS A 7 18.66 1.53 -16.63
N GLN A 8 19.59 2.48 -16.75
CA GLN A 8 20.81 2.17 -17.47
C GLN A 8 21.55 1.13 -16.62
N TRP A 9 21.71 -0.07 -17.17
CA TRP A 9 22.52 -1.14 -16.59
C TRP A 9 23.88 -0.62 -16.11
N ASP A 10 24.39 0.42 -16.78
CA ASP A 10 25.62 1.15 -16.49
C ASP A 10 25.65 1.87 -15.14
N LEU A 11 24.49 2.22 -14.55
CA LEU A 11 24.41 2.88 -13.23
C LEU A 11 24.20 1.89 -12.07
N ARG A 12 23.92 0.62 -12.36
CA ARG A 12 23.73 -0.41 -11.33
C ARG A 12 24.94 -0.58 -10.39
N PRO A 13 26.20 -0.52 -10.87
CA PRO A 13 27.36 -0.53 -9.97
C PRO A 13 27.35 0.66 -9.00
N ALA A 14 27.05 1.87 -9.49
CA ALA A 14 26.98 3.06 -8.64
C ALA A 14 25.87 2.96 -7.58
N TYR A 15 24.73 2.34 -7.90
CA TYR A 15 23.69 2.06 -6.90
C TYR A 15 24.12 1.04 -5.87
N HIS A 16 24.78 -0.04 -6.32
CA HIS A 16 25.33 -1.04 -5.42
C HIS A 16 26.36 -0.42 -4.47
N ASP A 17 27.17 0.52 -4.95
CA ASP A 17 28.13 1.26 -4.13
C ASP A 17 27.46 2.20 -3.12
N ILE A 18 26.31 2.79 -3.42
CA ILE A 18 25.56 3.60 -2.46
C ILE A 18 24.89 2.72 -1.40
N VAL A 19 24.34 1.59 -1.81
CA VAL A 19 23.52 0.71 -0.97
C VAL A 19 24.37 -0.21 -0.09
N TYR A 20 25.48 -0.72 -0.61
CA TYR A 20 26.41 -1.62 0.08
C TYR A 20 27.81 -1.01 0.25
N GLY A 21 27.93 0.30 0.08
CA GLY A 21 29.17 1.04 0.30
C GLY A 21 29.66 0.98 1.74
N HIS A 22 30.87 1.48 1.96
CA HIS A 22 31.49 1.51 3.28
C HIS A 22 30.71 2.45 4.22
N LEU A 23 30.08 1.87 5.24
CA LEU A 23 29.35 2.59 6.28
C LEU A 23 30.33 3.11 7.34
N ASP A 24 31.10 4.14 6.99
CA ASP A 24 32.18 4.67 7.84
C ASP A 24 31.69 5.53 9.03
N ALA A 25 30.38 5.79 9.13
CA ALA A 25 29.84 6.59 10.21
C ALA A 25 29.81 5.78 11.53
N PRO A 26 30.22 6.36 12.68
CA PRO A 26 30.33 5.64 13.95
C PRO A 26 29.05 4.95 14.43
N CYS A 27 27.86 5.47 14.09
CA CYS A 27 26.58 4.84 14.45
C CYS A 27 26.38 3.46 13.80
N PHE A 28 27.01 3.19 12.66
CA PHE A 28 26.95 1.90 12.01
C PHE A 28 27.98 0.90 12.56
N ALA A 29 28.82 1.28 13.54
CA ALA A 29 29.83 0.38 14.10
C ALA A 29 29.25 -0.88 14.76
N LYS A 30 27.99 -0.82 15.21
CA LYS A 30 27.25 -1.97 15.78
C LYS A 30 26.43 -2.74 14.74
N CYS A 31 26.38 -2.25 13.50
CA CYS A 31 25.61 -2.85 12.41
C CYS A 31 26.49 -3.79 11.57
N ASP A 32 25.88 -4.77 10.90
CA ASP A 32 26.60 -5.58 9.93
C ASP A 32 26.74 -4.79 8.61
N PRO A 33 27.95 -4.42 8.17
CA PRO A 33 28.13 -3.70 6.91
C PRO A 33 27.64 -4.49 5.70
N LYS A 34 27.56 -5.82 5.77
CA LYS A 34 27.08 -6.67 4.68
C LYS A 34 25.58 -6.55 4.43
N GLU A 35 24.81 -6.11 5.43
CA GLU A 35 23.36 -5.94 5.32
C GLU A 35 22.98 -4.67 4.52
N GLY A 36 23.95 -3.77 4.28
CA GLY A 36 23.76 -2.56 3.50
C GLY A 36 22.99 -1.45 4.24
N LEU A 37 22.98 -0.27 3.61
CA LEU A 37 22.49 0.97 4.21
C LEU A 37 21.00 0.92 4.57
N LEU A 38 20.16 0.30 3.74
CA LEU A 38 18.71 0.22 3.97
C LEU A 38 18.38 -0.54 5.26
N LYS A 39 18.92 -1.76 5.40
CA LYS A 39 18.64 -2.61 6.56
C LYS A 39 19.23 -2.04 7.83
N ASN A 40 20.44 -1.46 7.75
CA ASN A 40 21.08 -0.83 8.90
C ASN A 40 20.34 0.45 9.33
N THR A 41 19.82 1.24 8.39
CA THR A 41 18.98 2.41 8.72
C THR A 41 17.69 1.99 9.43
N LEU A 42 17.02 0.94 8.94
CA LEU A 42 15.81 0.38 9.57
C LEU A 42 16.10 -0.23 10.94
N TYR A 43 17.23 -0.92 11.09
CA TYR A 43 17.68 -1.45 12.37
C TYR A 43 17.90 -0.34 13.40
N LEU A 44 18.55 0.76 13.01
CA LEU A 44 18.71 1.92 13.91
C LEU A 44 17.38 2.58 14.25
N LEU A 45 16.44 2.68 13.30
CA LEU A 45 15.08 3.17 13.57
C LEU A 45 14.33 2.27 14.56
N GLU A 46 14.35 0.95 14.35
CA GLU A 46 13.77 -0.05 15.25
C GLU A 46 14.38 0.09 16.66
N HIS A 47 15.71 0.16 16.75
CA HIS A 47 16.41 0.33 18.01
C HIS A 47 15.99 1.61 18.74
N LEU A 48 15.90 2.74 18.04
CA LEU A 48 15.45 4.00 18.63
C LEU A 48 13.99 3.91 19.06
N ILE A 49 13.09 3.31 18.28
CA ILE A 49 11.67 3.16 18.65
C ILE A 49 11.54 2.39 19.98
N GLU A 50 12.31 1.32 20.15
CA GLU A 50 12.24 0.43 21.31
C GLU A 50 12.97 0.97 22.55
N ASN A 51 14.04 1.74 22.37
CA ASN A 51 14.93 2.13 23.46
C ASN A 51 14.92 3.64 23.70
N ASP A 52 14.83 4.03 24.98
CA ASP A 52 15.07 5.42 25.39
C ASP A 52 16.57 5.63 25.59
N ASP A 53 17.29 5.90 24.50
CA ASP A 53 18.67 6.34 24.58
C ASP A 53 18.70 7.82 24.99
N GLN A 54 18.39 8.11 26.26
CA GLN A 54 18.88 9.37 26.81
C GLN A 54 20.41 9.34 26.74
N PRO A 55 21.06 10.42 26.27
CA PRO A 55 22.51 10.49 26.32
C PRO A 55 22.91 10.30 27.79
N ASN A 56 23.64 9.22 28.08
CA ASN A 56 24.08 8.84 29.42
C ASN A 56 24.43 10.09 30.25
N GLY A 57 23.66 10.34 31.32
CA GLY A 57 23.99 11.28 32.40
C GLY A 57 25.20 10.82 33.22
N ALA A 58 26.23 10.29 32.57
CA ALA A 58 27.42 9.72 33.17
C ALA A 58 28.68 10.41 32.60
N THR A 59 28.74 11.74 32.65
CA THR A 59 30.01 12.48 32.76
C THR A 59 29.84 13.92 33.28
N GLU A 60 28.97 14.16 34.26
CA GLU A 60 29.16 15.30 35.17
C GLU A 60 30.33 15.01 36.13
N ARG A 61 31.56 14.95 35.61
CA ARG A 61 32.78 14.92 36.42
C ARG A 61 34.05 15.25 35.63
N ALA A 62 34.03 16.26 34.76
CA ALA A 62 35.26 16.84 34.24
C ALA A 62 35.08 18.24 33.64
N THR A 63 34.70 19.25 34.43
CA THR A 63 34.98 20.66 34.08
C THR A 63 35.11 21.52 35.33
N ARG A 64 36.19 21.30 36.09
CA ARG A 64 36.78 22.39 36.87
C ARG A 64 37.78 23.11 35.96
N GLY A 65 37.40 24.30 35.51
CA GLY A 65 38.35 25.34 35.08
C GLY A 65 38.35 25.70 33.61
N ARG A 66 37.46 26.61 33.19
CA ARG A 66 37.85 27.80 32.42
C ARG A 66 36.73 28.84 32.40
N LYS A 67 37.07 30.07 32.79
CA LYS A 67 36.20 31.25 32.78
C LYS A 67 35.71 31.58 31.36
N PRO A 68 34.53 32.22 31.22
CA PRO A 68 33.98 32.65 29.95
C PRO A 68 34.63 33.98 29.52
N ASN A 69 34.92 34.14 28.23
CA ASN A 69 35.05 35.46 27.65
C ASN A 69 34.57 35.48 26.19
N THR A 70 33.54 36.30 25.98
CA THR A 70 33.28 37.19 24.84
C THR A 70 33.05 36.62 23.43
N GLY A 71 31.79 36.78 22.95
CA GLY A 71 31.46 37.20 21.58
C GLY A 71 30.68 36.21 20.71
N PRO A 72 29.48 36.55 20.17
CA PRO A 72 28.75 35.71 19.23
C PRO A 72 29.28 35.93 17.80
N SER A 73 30.14 35.03 17.33
CA SER A 73 30.61 35.01 15.93
C SER A 73 29.77 34.04 15.10
N SER A 74 28.67 34.56 14.56
CA SER A 74 27.86 33.91 13.53
C SER A 74 28.57 33.94 12.17
N SER A 75 29.49 32.99 11.92
CA SER A 75 29.91 32.50 10.59
C SER A 75 31.22 31.71 10.66
N SER A 76 31.15 30.38 10.73
CA SER A 76 32.32 29.52 10.47
C SER A 76 31.87 28.11 10.07
N TRP A 77 31.49 27.96 8.80
CA TRP A 77 31.26 26.64 8.19
C TRP A 77 32.29 26.30 7.11
N ARG A 78 33.35 27.09 6.95
CA ARG A 78 34.35 26.82 5.92
C ARG A 78 35.79 27.05 6.42
N ILE A 79 36.53 25.94 6.35
CA ILE A 79 38.00 25.80 6.25
C ILE A 79 38.73 25.69 7.61
N GLY A 80 39.18 24.46 7.92
CA GLY A 80 40.33 24.23 8.79
C GLY A 80 40.19 23.11 9.81
N GLY A 81 40.62 21.89 9.45
CA GLY A 81 41.43 21.04 10.35
C GLY A 81 40.83 20.43 11.63
N GLN A 82 39.60 20.72 12.01
CA GLN A 82 38.88 19.96 13.05
C GLN A 82 37.63 19.38 12.42
N ARG A 83 37.71 18.12 11.96
CA ARG A 83 36.51 17.27 11.90
C ARG A 83 36.01 17.20 13.35
N GLN A 84 35.12 18.10 13.75
CA GLN A 84 34.24 17.83 14.89
C GLN A 84 33.70 16.44 14.61
N SER A 85 34.11 15.45 15.42
CA SER A 85 33.73 14.07 15.20
C SER A 85 32.21 14.05 15.22
N TYR A 86 31.63 13.79 14.05
CA TYR A 86 30.19 13.62 13.91
C TYR A 86 29.80 12.43 14.77
N ASP A 87 29.18 12.70 15.92
CA ASP A 87 28.72 11.65 16.82
C ASP A 87 27.19 11.62 16.81
N PHE A 88 26.65 10.69 16.03
CA PHE A 88 25.22 10.48 15.89
C PHE A 88 24.57 10.17 17.24
N GLU A 89 25.27 9.48 18.15
CA GLU A 89 24.73 9.08 19.45
C GLU A 89 24.56 10.26 20.42
N GLN A 90 25.31 11.35 20.20
CA GLN A 90 25.17 12.58 20.99
C GLN A 90 24.02 13.47 20.53
N LEU A 91 23.38 13.15 19.40
CA LEU A 91 22.27 13.95 18.88
C LEU A 91 20.98 13.71 19.68
N PRO A 92 20.16 14.75 19.87
CA PRO A 92 18.81 14.58 20.39
C PRO A 92 18.03 13.53 19.59
N ARG A 93 17.17 12.78 20.28
CA ARG A 93 16.35 11.71 19.69
C ARG A 93 15.60 12.17 18.43
N GLU A 94 14.99 13.35 18.47
CA GLU A 94 14.27 13.91 17.31
C GLU A 94 15.17 14.16 16.10
N GLU A 95 16.40 14.63 16.33
CA GLU A 95 17.38 14.88 15.27
C GLU A 95 17.91 13.57 14.69
N ARG A 96 18.09 12.53 15.53
CA ARG A 96 18.43 11.18 15.07
C ARG A 96 17.34 10.63 14.14
N PHE A 97 16.07 10.71 14.53
CA PHE A 97 14.96 10.30 13.68
C PHE A 97 14.90 11.09 12.37
N LYS A 98 14.96 12.43 12.41
CA LYS A 98 14.95 13.28 11.20
C LYS A 98 16.02 12.87 10.19
N ARG A 99 17.24 12.58 10.66
CA ARG A 99 18.34 12.16 9.78
C ARG A 99 18.15 10.76 9.21
N LEU A 100 17.72 9.81 10.04
CA LEU A 100 17.43 8.45 9.57
C LEU A 100 16.27 8.44 8.57
N PHE A 101 15.20 9.19 8.81
CA PHE A 101 14.08 9.32 7.87
C PHE A 101 14.47 10.05 6.60
N MET A 102 15.36 11.06 6.65
CA MET A 102 15.90 11.68 5.44
C MET A 102 16.66 10.67 4.56
N VAL A 103 17.54 9.86 5.16
CA VAL A 103 18.25 8.79 4.45
C VAL A 103 17.26 7.77 3.89
N LEU A 104 16.31 7.32 4.71
CA LEU A 104 15.31 6.35 4.30
C LEU A 104 14.41 6.88 3.17
N GLU A 105 14.02 8.16 3.21
CA GLU A 105 13.21 8.78 2.17
C GLU A 105 13.92 8.76 0.81
N LEU A 106 15.21 9.09 0.79
CA LEU A 106 16.02 9.04 -0.43
C LEU A 106 16.13 7.60 -0.96
N LEU A 107 16.37 6.63 -0.08
CA LEU A 107 16.41 5.22 -0.46
C LEU A 107 15.06 4.75 -1.00
N VAL A 108 13.95 5.05 -0.34
CA VAL A 108 12.61 4.65 -0.78
C VAL A 108 12.27 5.28 -2.13
N LYS A 109 12.56 6.58 -2.33
CA LYS A 109 12.38 7.25 -3.63
C LYS A 109 13.18 6.56 -4.73
N LEU A 110 14.43 6.20 -4.46
CA LEU A 110 15.28 5.50 -5.41
C LEU A 110 14.74 4.11 -5.77
N LEU A 111 14.28 3.35 -4.78
CA LEU A 111 13.71 2.02 -4.98
C LEU A 111 12.37 2.05 -5.72
N GLU A 112 11.53 3.06 -5.46
CA GLU A 112 10.29 3.29 -6.21
C GLU A 112 10.56 3.58 -7.68
N MET A 113 11.51 4.48 -7.97
CA MET A 113 11.89 4.83 -9.35
C MET A 113 12.49 3.62 -10.09
N ASP A 114 13.37 2.87 -9.43
CA ASP A 114 13.96 1.65 -9.99
C ASP A 114 12.89 0.59 -10.29
N LEU A 115 11.99 0.29 -9.34
CA LEU A 115 10.95 -0.70 -9.56
C LEU A 115 9.97 -0.27 -10.67
N ALA A 116 9.54 1.00 -10.68
CA ALA A 116 8.63 1.51 -11.71
C ALA A 116 9.23 1.37 -13.12
N MET A 117 10.49 1.76 -13.28
CA MET A 117 11.20 1.63 -14.55
C MET A 117 11.46 0.15 -14.91
N TRP A 118 11.72 -0.70 -13.92
CA TRP A 118 11.88 -2.13 -14.13
C TRP A 118 10.59 -2.77 -14.64
N ILE A 119 9.43 -2.45 -14.05
CA ILE A 119 8.11 -2.94 -14.47
C ILE A 119 7.86 -2.58 -15.94
N LEU A 120 8.09 -1.32 -16.33
CA LEU A 120 7.89 -0.83 -17.70
C LEU A 120 8.80 -1.53 -18.73
N ARG A 121 9.98 -2.00 -18.32
CA ARG A 121 10.94 -2.68 -19.20
C ARG A 121 10.77 -4.18 -19.28
N ASN A 122 10.04 -4.78 -18.35
CA ASN A 122 9.82 -6.22 -18.28
C ASN A 122 8.31 -6.55 -18.34
N PRO A 123 7.62 -6.14 -19.43
CA PRO A 123 6.16 -6.33 -19.58
C PRO A 123 5.75 -7.79 -19.77
N SER A 124 6.72 -8.68 -20.05
CA SER A 124 6.54 -10.11 -20.21
C SER A 124 7.52 -10.89 -19.33
N LYS A 125 7.17 -12.12 -18.95
CA LYS A 125 8.00 -13.00 -18.10
C LYS A 125 8.44 -12.33 -16.79
N THR A 126 7.52 -11.57 -16.19
CA THR A 126 7.78 -10.72 -15.02
C THR A 126 8.37 -11.53 -13.87
N GLN A 127 7.74 -12.64 -13.48
CA GLN A 127 8.25 -13.52 -12.43
C GLN A 127 9.68 -14.02 -12.72
N GLN A 128 9.93 -14.54 -13.93
CA GLN A 128 11.26 -15.04 -14.31
C GLN A 128 12.34 -13.95 -14.22
N ASN A 129 12.03 -12.74 -14.71
CA ASN A 129 12.95 -11.60 -14.65
C ASN A 129 13.14 -11.10 -13.21
N LEU A 130 12.10 -11.13 -12.39
CA LEU A 130 12.14 -10.72 -10.98
C LEU A 130 13.02 -11.66 -10.16
N CYS A 131 12.97 -12.96 -10.42
CA CYS A 131 13.76 -13.98 -9.72
C CYS A 131 15.19 -14.10 -10.26
N SER A 132 15.49 -13.49 -11.41
CA SER A 132 16.83 -13.53 -12.01
C SER A 132 17.77 -12.54 -11.34
N ARG A 133 18.89 -13.03 -10.77
CA ARG A 133 19.88 -12.18 -10.08
C ARG A 133 20.43 -11.05 -10.95
N SER A 134 20.58 -11.28 -12.26
CA SER A 134 21.09 -10.26 -13.17
C SER A 134 20.02 -9.30 -13.66
N HIS A 135 18.73 -9.60 -13.56
CA HIS A 135 17.66 -8.74 -14.10
C HIS A 135 16.74 -8.14 -13.04
N CYS A 136 16.79 -8.60 -11.79
CA CYS A 136 15.87 -8.18 -10.75
C CYS A 136 16.08 -6.72 -10.31
N PRO A 137 15.00 -6.02 -9.90
CA PRO A 137 15.08 -4.66 -9.39
C PRO A 137 15.82 -4.63 -8.04
N LEU A 138 16.31 -3.45 -7.66
CA LEU A 138 17.09 -3.23 -6.44
C LEU A 138 16.35 -3.67 -5.18
N ILE A 139 15.04 -3.40 -5.10
CA ILE A 139 14.23 -3.82 -3.95
C ILE A 139 14.27 -5.33 -3.74
N VAL A 140 14.30 -6.12 -4.83
CA VAL A 140 14.34 -7.57 -4.72
C VAL A 140 15.69 -8.05 -4.19
N GLN A 141 16.78 -7.45 -4.66
CA GLN A 141 18.12 -7.77 -4.17
C GLN A 141 18.28 -7.43 -2.69
N LEU A 142 17.69 -6.32 -2.24
CA LEU A 142 17.79 -5.88 -0.86
C LEU A 142 16.96 -6.73 0.09
N VAL A 143 15.76 -7.12 -0.33
CA VAL A 143 14.82 -7.85 0.52
C VAL A 143 15.06 -9.35 0.48
N TRP A 144 15.34 -9.93 -0.70
CA TRP A 144 15.46 -11.38 -0.92
C TRP A 144 16.82 -11.80 -1.49
N LEU A 145 17.90 -11.50 -0.78
CA LEU A 145 19.28 -11.88 -1.13
C LEU A 145 19.43 -13.39 -1.47
N ASP A 146 18.70 -14.23 -0.75
CA ASP A 146 18.78 -15.70 -0.89
C ASP A 146 18.02 -16.25 -2.11
N GLY A 147 17.34 -15.40 -2.89
CA GLY A 147 16.65 -15.79 -4.12
C GLY A 147 15.19 -16.25 -3.95
N ASN A 148 14.71 -16.38 -2.71
CA ASN A 148 13.32 -16.74 -2.40
C ASN A 148 12.37 -15.54 -2.50
N CYS A 149 12.24 -14.97 -3.70
CA CYS A 149 11.44 -13.78 -3.96
C CYS A 149 9.97 -13.99 -3.59
N GLY A 150 9.34 -13.01 -2.94
CA GLY A 150 7.94 -13.07 -2.50
C GLY A 150 7.71 -13.64 -1.09
N ASN A 151 8.67 -14.39 -0.53
CA ASN A 151 8.50 -14.99 0.80
C ASN A 151 8.62 -13.97 1.93
N VAL A 152 7.79 -14.09 2.98
CA VAL A 152 7.91 -13.25 4.19
C VAL A 152 9.10 -13.70 5.04
N ASN A 153 10.19 -12.94 4.98
CA ASN A 153 11.42 -13.18 5.74
C ASN A 153 11.52 -12.29 7.01
N LEU A 154 12.65 -12.38 7.73
CA LEU A 154 12.88 -11.60 8.95
C LEU A 154 12.85 -10.08 8.70
N PHE A 155 13.40 -9.62 7.57
CA PHE A 155 13.37 -8.21 7.21
C PHE A 155 11.93 -7.69 7.09
N ILE A 156 11.08 -8.42 6.37
CA ILE A 156 9.66 -8.05 6.18
C ILE A 156 8.93 -8.04 7.53
N ARG A 157 9.19 -9.01 8.41
CA ARG A 157 8.61 -9.05 9.76
C ARG A 157 8.99 -7.82 10.59
N LYS A 158 10.27 -7.40 10.53
CA LYS A 158 10.75 -6.18 11.19
C LYS A 158 10.15 -4.92 10.60
N LEU A 159 9.98 -4.87 9.27
CA LEU A 159 9.29 -3.77 8.59
C LEU A 159 7.83 -3.66 9.06
N PHE A 160 7.10 -4.78 9.17
CA PHE A 160 5.76 -4.79 9.73
C PHE A 160 5.74 -4.29 11.17
N GLN A 161 6.65 -4.78 12.02
CA GLN A 161 6.72 -4.37 13.41
C GLN A 161 7.00 -2.87 13.55
N THR A 162 7.94 -2.34 12.76
CA THR A 162 8.27 -0.91 12.73
C THR A 162 7.07 -0.08 12.30
N PHE A 163 6.41 -0.46 11.22
CA PHE A 163 5.20 0.19 10.73
C PHE A 163 4.08 0.21 11.78
N VAL A 164 3.80 -0.93 12.40
CA VAL A 164 2.76 -1.06 13.42
C VAL A 164 3.08 -0.24 14.67
N ASN A 165 4.34 -0.28 15.13
CA ASN A 165 4.78 0.49 16.30
C ASN A 165 4.67 2.00 16.06
N MET A 166 5.10 2.50 14.89
CA MET A 166 4.99 3.92 14.56
C MET A 166 3.54 4.41 14.49
N ASN A 167 2.64 3.58 13.95
CA ASN A 167 1.21 3.87 13.94
C ASN A 167 0.61 3.86 15.36
N ALA A 168 1.01 2.90 16.20
CA ALA A 168 0.55 2.80 17.58
C ALA A 168 1.00 3.99 18.44
N LEU A 169 2.23 4.44 18.20
CA LEU A 169 2.87 5.57 18.87
C LEU A 169 2.53 6.92 18.24
N GLU A 170 1.81 6.94 17.13
CA GLU A 170 1.34 8.15 16.44
C GLU A 170 2.48 9.09 16.07
N TYR A 171 3.54 8.51 15.48
CA TYR A 171 4.67 9.26 14.96
C TYR A 171 4.21 10.26 13.87
N PRO A 172 5.03 11.28 13.54
CA PRO A 172 4.67 12.26 12.52
C PRO A 172 4.25 11.60 11.21
N GLU A 173 3.12 12.05 10.66
CA GLU A 173 2.55 11.61 9.37
C GLU A 173 3.59 11.48 8.23
N PRO A 174 4.50 12.46 7.99
CA PRO A 174 5.49 12.32 6.91
C PRO A 174 6.43 11.12 7.12
N ASP A 175 6.75 10.78 8.37
CA ASP A 175 7.66 9.68 8.68
C ASP A 175 6.96 8.32 8.54
N ILE A 176 5.71 8.22 9.02
CA ILE A 176 4.85 7.05 8.78
C ILE A 176 4.67 6.83 7.27
N ALA A 177 4.50 7.91 6.49
CA ALA A 177 4.37 7.84 5.05
C ALA A 177 5.62 7.24 4.36
N ILE A 178 6.83 7.52 4.85
CA ILE A 178 8.06 6.93 4.31
C ILE A 178 8.09 5.41 4.53
N ILE A 179 7.83 4.94 5.74
CA ILE A 179 7.80 3.50 6.06
C ILE A 179 6.66 2.80 5.32
N SER A 180 5.49 3.44 5.24
CA SER A 180 4.38 2.92 4.47
C SER A 180 4.72 2.79 2.99
N ARG A 181 5.41 3.77 2.39
CA ARG A 181 5.85 3.67 0.99
C ARG A 181 6.78 2.48 0.77
N LEU A 182 7.73 2.24 1.68
CA LEU A 182 8.56 1.03 1.63
C LEU A 182 7.74 -0.26 1.75
N LEU A 183 6.81 -0.32 2.69
CA LEU A 183 5.90 -1.46 2.87
C LEU A 183 5.10 -1.76 1.60
N ASN A 184 4.53 -0.72 0.97
CA ASN A 184 3.78 -0.85 -0.27
C ASN A 184 4.69 -1.29 -1.43
N LEU A 185 5.93 -0.79 -1.49
CA LEU A 185 6.90 -1.20 -2.51
C LEU A 185 7.22 -2.70 -2.41
N VAL A 186 7.48 -3.19 -1.19
CA VAL A 186 7.69 -4.61 -0.93
C VAL A 186 6.45 -5.42 -1.30
N SER A 187 5.26 -4.93 -0.94
CA SER A 187 3.98 -5.57 -1.28
C SER A 187 3.77 -5.70 -2.79
N VAL A 188 4.08 -4.65 -3.57
CA VAL A 188 4.04 -4.71 -5.04
C VAL A 188 5.03 -5.75 -5.55
N ALA A 189 6.27 -5.78 -5.04
CA ALA A 189 7.26 -6.78 -5.45
C ALA A 189 6.84 -8.23 -5.11
N VAL A 190 6.17 -8.45 -3.98
CA VAL A 190 5.58 -9.75 -3.63
C VAL A 190 4.50 -10.14 -4.64
N ASN A 191 3.62 -9.22 -5.00
CA ASN A 191 2.56 -9.50 -5.97
C ASN A 191 3.13 -9.80 -7.37
N LEU A 192 4.12 -9.03 -7.83
CA LEU A 192 4.82 -9.26 -9.10
C LEU A 192 5.53 -10.62 -9.15
N SER A 193 5.92 -11.18 -8.00
CA SER A 193 6.53 -12.52 -7.93
C SER A 193 5.55 -13.64 -8.29
N GLU A 194 4.26 -13.34 -8.40
CA GLU A 194 3.20 -14.29 -8.75
C GLU A 194 2.71 -14.15 -10.20
N PHE A 195 3.20 -13.13 -10.92
CA PHE A 195 2.78 -12.76 -12.28
C PHE A 195 3.47 -13.65 -13.33
N GLN A 196 3.10 -14.92 -13.37
CA GLN A 196 3.29 -15.81 -14.53
C GLN A 196 2.51 -17.12 -14.31
N ASP A 197 2.00 -17.69 -15.40
CA ASP A 197 1.62 -19.10 -15.51
C ASP A 197 2.53 -19.82 -16.53
N ASN A 198 2.47 -21.16 -16.60
CA ASN A 198 3.37 -21.99 -17.42
C ASN A 198 3.40 -21.59 -18.91
N ASP A 199 2.33 -20.98 -19.43
CA ASP A 199 2.19 -20.56 -20.82
C ASP A 199 2.62 -19.09 -21.09
N GLY A 200 3.15 -18.40 -20.07
CA GLY A 200 3.56 -16.98 -20.19
C GLY A 200 2.41 -15.98 -20.14
N MET A 201 1.18 -16.45 -19.90
CA MET A 201 0.01 -15.61 -19.62
C MET A 201 -0.05 -15.25 -18.13
N ILE A 202 -0.67 -14.11 -17.82
CA ILE A 202 -0.93 -13.62 -16.46
C ILE A 202 -2.43 -13.74 -16.20
N GLU A 203 -2.82 -14.64 -15.30
CA GLU A 203 -4.20 -14.70 -14.81
C GLU A 203 -4.53 -13.48 -13.95
N TYR A 204 -5.63 -12.79 -14.26
CA TYR A 204 -6.08 -11.60 -13.55
C TYR A 204 -7.45 -11.78 -12.87
N PRO A 205 -7.63 -11.31 -11.62
CA PRO A 205 -6.63 -10.66 -10.75
C PRO A 205 -5.58 -11.66 -10.25
N CYS A 206 -4.31 -11.26 -10.27
CA CYS A 206 -3.22 -12.14 -9.90
C CYS A 206 -2.94 -12.06 -8.39
N LEU A 207 -3.65 -12.87 -7.60
CA LEU A 207 -3.43 -12.98 -6.16
C LEU A 207 -3.31 -14.44 -5.76
N LYS A 208 -2.09 -14.87 -5.45
CA LYS A 208 -1.78 -16.25 -5.07
C LYS A 208 -1.30 -16.31 -3.62
N GLU A 209 -0.64 -17.41 -3.27
CA GLU A 209 -0.32 -17.76 -1.89
C GLU A 209 0.60 -16.77 -1.17
N ASN A 210 1.61 -16.20 -1.86
CA ASN A 210 2.56 -15.28 -1.26
C ASN A 210 1.91 -13.93 -0.93
N SER A 211 1.11 -13.37 -1.85
CA SER A 211 0.36 -12.13 -1.58
C SER A 211 -0.58 -12.32 -0.39
N MET A 212 -1.31 -13.43 -0.35
CA MET A 212 -2.22 -13.76 0.75
C MET A 212 -1.49 -14.01 2.08
N TYR A 213 -0.37 -14.73 2.04
CA TYR A 213 0.45 -14.97 3.23
C TYR A 213 1.06 -13.68 3.77
N PHE A 214 1.56 -12.79 2.90
CA PHE A 214 2.06 -11.47 3.27
C PHE A 214 1.00 -10.64 3.99
N ALA A 215 -0.22 -10.59 3.45
CA ALA A 215 -1.34 -9.88 4.06
C ALA A 215 -1.72 -10.45 5.43
N LYS A 216 -1.80 -11.78 5.54
CA LYS A 216 -2.04 -12.49 6.81
C LYS A 216 -0.97 -12.20 7.86
N GLN A 217 0.30 -12.15 7.46
CA GLN A 217 1.40 -11.85 8.38
C GLN A 217 1.33 -10.39 8.87
N LEU A 218 1.04 -9.43 7.99
CA LEU A 218 0.85 -8.03 8.40
C LEU A 218 -0.32 -7.89 9.40
N TRP A 219 -1.46 -8.50 9.10
CA TRP A 219 -2.60 -8.53 10.02
C TRP A 219 -2.24 -9.17 11.36
N SER A 220 -1.54 -10.31 11.34
CA SER A 220 -1.11 -10.99 12.56
C SER A 220 -0.17 -10.12 13.40
N THR A 221 0.70 -9.32 12.78
CA THR A 221 1.55 -8.35 13.49
C THR A 221 0.74 -7.22 14.12
N ILE A 222 -0.28 -6.69 13.43
CA ILE A 222 -1.22 -5.71 14.00
C ILE A 222 -1.95 -6.30 15.20
N GLU A 223 -2.52 -7.49 15.04
CA GLU A 223 -3.31 -8.18 16.07
C GLU A 223 -2.51 -8.54 17.33
N LYS A 224 -1.25 -8.94 17.16
CA LYS A 224 -0.35 -9.29 18.26
C LYS A 224 0.28 -8.08 18.95
N SER A 225 0.09 -6.87 18.43
CA SER A 225 0.63 -5.67 19.05
C SER A 225 0.04 -5.45 20.44
N ALA A 226 0.87 -5.05 21.41
CA ALA A 226 0.41 -4.65 22.73
C ALA A 226 -0.55 -3.43 22.70
N TYR A 227 -0.53 -2.70 21.59
CA TYR A 227 -1.35 -1.52 21.32
C TYR A 227 -2.58 -1.82 20.44
N PHE A 228 -2.91 -3.10 20.24
CA PHE A 228 -4.04 -3.50 19.41
C PHE A 228 -5.34 -2.82 19.85
N CYS A 229 -5.90 -2.01 18.96
CA CYS A 229 -7.16 -1.29 19.14
C CYS A 229 -7.71 -0.86 17.77
N MET A 230 -8.97 -0.44 17.72
CA MET A 230 -9.61 0.01 16.48
C MET A 230 -8.84 1.14 15.79
N ARG A 231 -8.35 2.12 16.57
CA ARG A 231 -7.54 3.24 16.06
C ARG A 231 -6.28 2.77 15.35
N LEU A 232 -5.56 1.78 15.89
CA LEU A 232 -4.38 1.21 15.25
C LEU A 232 -4.73 0.53 13.92
N CYS A 233 -5.82 -0.24 13.89
CA CYS A 233 -6.29 -0.87 12.65
C CYS A 233 -6.65 0.17 11.58
N LEU A 234 -7.44 1.18 11.94
CA LEU A 234 -7.84 2.26 11.02
C LEU A 234 -6.64 3.07 10.53
N ALA A 235 -5.70 3.43 11.41
CA ALA A 235 -4.46 4.11 11.04
C ALA A 235 -3.64 3.25 10.08
N SER A 236 -3.40 1.98 10.42
CA SER A 236 -2.66 1.05 9.57
C SER A 236 -3.28 0.93 8.17
N ILE A 237 -4.60 0.74 8.09
CA ILE A 237 -5.34 0.66 6.81
C ILE A 237 -5.24 1.98 6.03
N ARG A 238 -5.28 3.13 6.71
CA ARG A 238 -5.17 4.44 6.07
C ARG A 238 -3.84 4.64 5.34
N HIS A 239 -2.74 4.13 5.88
CA HIS A 239 -1.42 4.34 5.26
C HIS A 239 -1.10 3.31 4.18
N VAL A 240 -1.66 2.10 4.23
CA VAL A 240 -1.47 1.10 3.16
C VAL A 240 -2.11 1.61 1.86
N ARG A 241 -1.43 1.36 0.74
CA ARG A 241 -1.84 1.79 -0.61
C ARG A 241 -2.11 0.62 -1.55
N THR A 242 -1.49 -0.54 -1.33
CA THR A 242 -1.68 -1.67 -2.23
C THR A 242 -3.11 -2.23 -2.13
N PRO A 243 -3.89 -2.29 -3.22
CA PRO A 243 -5.31 -2.64 -3.17
C PRO A 243 -5.60 -3.98 -2.48
N TYR A 244 -4.86 -5.04 -2.81
CA TYR A 244 -5.10 -6.35 -2.19
C TYR A 244 -4.86 -6.36 -0.68
N LEU A 245 -3.90 -5.56 -0.18
CA LEU A 245 -3.66 -5.42 1.25
C LEU A 245 -4.76 -4.61 1.93
N ILE A 246 -5.19 -3.50 1.34
CA ILE A 246 -6.30 -2.70 1.88
C ILE A 246 -7.54 -3.59 1.96
N HIS A 247 -7.89 -4.26 0.86
CA HIS A 247 -9.03 -5.16 0.81
C HIS A 247 -8.91 -6.24 1.89
N PHE A 248 -7.78 -6.95 1.99
CA PHE A 248 -7.58 -7.97 3.01
C PHE A 248 -7.74 -7.43 4.44
N LEU A 249 -7.07 -6.33 4.79
CA LEU A 249 -7.10 -5.76 6.14
C LEU A 249 -8.50 -5.24 6.52
N VAL A 250 -9.21 -4.63 5.58
CA VAL A 250 -10.58 -4.18 5.77
C VAL A 250 -11.50 -5.39 6.02
N ASN A 251 -11.32 -6.48 5.26
CA ASN A 251 -12.12 -7.70 5.43
C ASN A 251 -11.93 -8.33 6.81
N GLU A 252 -10.68 -8.41 7.27
CA GLU A 252 -10.36 -8.91 8.60
C GLU A 252 -10.98 -8.04 9.70
N LEU A 253 -10.91 -6.71 9.55
CA LEU A 253 -11.48 -5.78 10.51
C LEU A 253 -13.01 -5.83 10.54
N ILE A 254 -13.66 -5.86 9.37
CA ILE A 254 -15.13 -6.02 9.25
C ILE A 254 -15.57 -7.34 9.87
N ARG A 255 -14.83 -8.43 9.65
CA ARG A 255 -15.17 -9.73 10.25
C ARG A 255 -15.06 -9.70 11.78
N LYS A 256 -14.11 -8.96 12.34
CA LYS A 256 -14.03 -8.74 13.79
C LYS A 256 -15.19 -7.88 14.32
N LEU A 257 -15.61 -6.86 13.58
CA LEU A 257 -16.75 -6.00 13.93
C LEU A 257 -18.09 -6.74 13.79
N ASN A 258 -18.24 -7.55 12.75
CA ASN A 258 -19.46 -8.24 12.38
C ASN A 258 -19.14 -9.70 11.97
N PRO A 259 -19.11 -10.64 12.92
CA PRO A 259 -18.72 -12.04 12.66
C PRO A 259 -19.58 -12.77 11.62
N HIS A 260 -20.81 -12.32 11.42
CA HIS A 260 -21.78 -12.91 10.48
C HIS A 260 -21.65 -12.38 9.05
N LEU A 261 -20.83 -11.35 8.81
CA LEU A 261 -20.62 -10.80 7.48
C LEU A 261 -19.40 -11.46 6.81
N HIS A 262 -19.63 -11.95 5.59
CA HIS A 262 -18.62 -12.52 4.71
C HIS A 262 -18.04 -11.43 3.77
N PRO A 263 -16.89 -11.67 3.10
CA PRO A 263 -16.02 -10.58 2.64
C PRO A 263 -16.70 -9.61 1.65
N PRO A 264 -16.31 -8.33 1.65
CA PRO A 264 -16.89 -7.25 0.87
C PRO A 264 -16.42 -7.32 -0.59
N ASN A 265 -16.88 -8.32 -1.33
CA ASN A 265 -17.11 -8.10 -2.75
C ASN A 265 -18.26 -7.07 -2.92
N VAL A 266 -18.53 -6.63 -4.15
CA VAL A 266 -19.55 -5.58 -4.39
C VAL A 266 -20.92 -5.97 -3.79
N ARG A 267 -21.28 -7.25 -3.88
CA ARG A 267 -22.51 -7.78 -3.27
C ARG A 267 -22.51 -7.64 -1.74
N GLY A 268 -21.44 -8.03 -1.07
CA GLY A 268 -21.31 -7.93 0.38
C GLY A 268 -21.36 -6.47 0.85
N VAL A 269 -20.77 -5.56 0.09
CA VAL A 269 -20.87 -4.12 0.33
C VAL A 269 -22.33 -3.64 0.18
N PHE A 270 -23.00 -4.02 -0.91
CA PHE A 270 -24.40 -3.69 -1.12
C PHE A 270 -25.29 -4.18 0.03
N GLN A 271 -25.08 -5.40 0.52
CA GLN A 271 -25.84 -5.94 1.66
C GLN A 271 -25.63 -5.10 2.92
N GLN A 272 -24.40 -4.69 3.21
CA GLN A 272 -24.12 -3.81 4.35
C GLN A 272 -24.76 -2.43 4.20
N LEU A 273 -24.84 -1.92 2.96
CA LEU A 273 -25.52 -0.68 2.65
C LEU A 273 -27.03 -0.79 2.90
N LEU A 274 -27.63 -1.87 2.40
CA LEU A 274 -29.06 -2.17 2.55
C LEU A 274 -29.46 -2.36 4.01
N GLU A 275 -28.64 -3.05 4.79
CA GLU A 275 -28.88 -3.32 6.22
C GLU A 275 -28.54 -2.13 7.13
N ARG A 276 -28.06 -1.01 6.57
CA ARG A 276 -27.68 0.22 7.28
C ARG A 276 -26.82 -0.01 8.52
N LYS A 277 -25.83 -0.91 8.42
CA LYS A 277 -25.01 -1.35 9.56
C LYS A 277 -24.29 -0.21 10.27
N TRP A 278 -24.02 0.91 9.58
CA TRP A 278 -23.35 2.07 10.17
C TRP A 278 -24.18 2.74 11.28
N VAL A 279 -25.51 2.58 11.26
CA VAL A 279 -26.44 3.18 12.25
C VAL A 279 -26.26 2.58 13.64
N ALA A 280 -25.72 1.35 13.73
CA ALA A 280 -25.39 0.73 15.01
C ALA A 280 -24.21 1.41 15.73
N TYR A 281 -23.46 2.26 15.03
CA TYR A 281 -22.32 2.99 15.57
C TYR A 281 -22.70 4.44 15.85
N GLY A 282 -22.21 4.96 16.99
CA GLY A 282 -22.47 6.33 17.39
C GLY A 282 -21.85 7.37 16.44
N THR A 283 -22.48 8.54 16.38
CA THR A 283 -21.96 9.75 15.71
C THR A 283 -21.08 10.59 16.64
N ASP A 284 -21.02 10.26 17.93
CA ASP A 284 -20.28 11.02 18.93
C ASP A 284 -18.78 10.98 18.63
N THR A 285 -18.29 12.11 18.13
CA THR A 285 -16.88 12.52 18.19
C THR A 285 -16.47 12.96 19.60
N THR A 286 -17.37 12.85 20.59
CA THR A 286 -17.16 13.22 21.99
C THR A 286 -16.77 12.02 22.86
N SER A 287 -15.53 11.57 22.71
CA SER A 287 -14.67 11.36 23.89
C SER A 287 -13.39 12.14 23.62
N VAL A 288 -13.41 13.43 23.98
CA VAL A 288 -12.60 13.89 25.11
C VAL A 288 -11.24 13.22 25.07
N ASP A 289 -10.32 13.92 24.41
CA ASP A 289 -8.94 14.04 24.85
C ASP A 289 -8.87 13.96 26.37
N THR A 290 -8.67 12.77 26.89
CA THR A 290 -7.95 12.60 28.14
C THR A 290 -6.55 12.14 27.75
N HIS A 291 -5.90 12.96 26.93
CA HIS A 291 -4.46 13.08 27.02
C HIS A 291 -4.17 13.59 28.43
N PRO A 292 -3.53 12.81 29.32
CA PRO A 292 -2.86 13.43 30.44
C PRO A 292 -1.84 14.39 29.81
N SER A 293 -1.92 15.64 30.24
CA SER A 293 -1.00 16.71 29.89
C SER A 293 0.42 16.28 30.26
N SER A 294 1.08 15.57 29.35
CA SER A 294 2.52 15.39 29.35
C SER A 294 3.01 15.94 28.02
N THR A 295 4.03 16.78 28.06
CA THR A 295 4.80 17.27 26.92
C THR A 295 4.99 16.16 25.89
N HIS A 296 4.17 16.14 24.83
CA HIS A 296 4.22 15.11 23.81
C HIS A 296 5.53 15.26 23.02
N ALA A 297 6.53 14.45 23.37
CA ALA A 297 7.73 14.30 22.56
C ALA A 297 7.31 13.84 21.15
N CYS A 298 7.91 14.41 20.10
CA CYS A 298 7.57 14.11 18.71
C CYS A 298 7.75 12.61 18.35
N TYR A 299 8.67 11.93 19.05
CA TYR A 299 8.95 10.50 18.88
C TYR A 299 8.95 9.78 20.23
N PRO A 300 7.79 9.39 20.76
CA PRO A 300 7.73 8.66 22.03
C PRO A 300 8.40 7.29 21.92
N VAL A 301 8.87 6.77 23.05
CA VAL A 301 9.50 5.44 23.15
C VAL A 301 8.41 4.38 23.32
N LEU A 302 8.61 3.21 22.71
CA LEU A 302 7.69 2.10 22.82
C LEU A 302 7.66 1.57 24.26
N ASN A 303 6.49 1.62 24.88
CA ASN A 303 6.28 1.02 26.20
C ASN A 303 5.72 -0.39 26.06
N HIS A 304 6.55 -1.42 26.26
CA HIS A 304 6.12 -2.82 26.17
C HIS A 304 5.12 -3.25 27.27
N ASN A 305 5.04 -2.50 28.36
CA ASN A 305 4.13 -2.79 29.48
C ASN A 305 2.77 -2.10 29.32
N GLN A 306 2.65 -1.16 28.38
CA GLN A 306 1.40 -0.48 28.12
C GLN A 306 0.49 -1.37 27.28
N LYS A 307 -0.55 -1.91 27.91
CA LYS A 307 -1.68 -2.52 27.21
C LYS A 307 -2.75 -1.45 27.04
N ARG A 308 -3.09 -1.10 25.80
CA ARG A 308 -4.28 -0.27 25.57
C ARG A 308 -5.52 -1.14 25.76
N ALA A 309 -6.54 -0.61 26.43
CA ALA A 309 -7.85 -1.25 26.44
C ALA A 309 -8.36 -1.35 25.00
N ILE A 310 -9.00 -2.47 24.67
CA ILE A 310 -9.67 -2.65 23.38
C ILE A 310 -10.92 -1.76 23.42
N ASN A 311 -10.76 -0.47 23.19
CA ASN A 311 -11.87 0.45 23.09
C ASN A 311 -12.56 0.17 21.75
N SER A 312 -13.82 -0.25 21.83
CA SER A 312 -14.66 -0.76 20.76
C SER A 312 -15.33 0.31 19.91
N ASP A 313 -14.92 1.57 20.04
CA ASP A 313 -15.75 2.67 19.54
C ASP A 313 -15.25 3.11 18.17
N ILE A 314 -15.71 2.37 17.16
CA ILE A 314 -15.71 2.87 15.78
C ILE A 314 -16.93 3.79 15.62
N THR A 315 -16.72 4.97 15.05
CA THR A 315 -17.82 5.90 14.73
C THR A 315 -18.50 5.49 13.41
N SER A 316 -19.71 5.99 13.18
CA SER A 316 -20.42 5.75 11.91
C SER A 316 -19.61 6.23 10.69
N ASP A 317 -18.94 7.38 10.79
CA ASP A 317 -18.08 7.93 9.72
C ASP A 317 -16.88 7.03 9.44
N GLN A 318 -16.18 6.60 10.49
CA GLN A 318 -15.05 5.67 10.35
C GLN A 318 -15.48 4.33 9.74
N TYR A 319 -16.67 3.83 10.09
CA TYR A 319 -17.20 2.60 9.52
C TYR A 319 -17.51 2.75 8.02
N VAL A 320 -18.14 3.86 7.62
CA VAL A 320 -18.44 4.14 6.21
C VAL A 320 -17.17 4.39 5.39
N ASP A 321 -16.18 5.10 5.93
CA ASP A 321 -14.87 5.28 5.29
C ASP A 321 -14.11 3.96 5.17
N LEU A 322 -14.18 3.10 6.19
CA LEU A 322 -13.59 1.76 6.15
C LEU A 322 -14.21 0.91 5.05
N LEU A 323 -15.54 0.89 4.95
CA LEU A 323 -16.25 0.18 3.88
C LEU A 323 -15.89 0.73 2.50
N TYR A 324 -15.83 2.05 2.36
CA TYR A 324 -15.44 2.70 1.11
C TYR A 324 -14.06 2.28 0.66
N ARG A 325 -13.09 2.26 1.58
CA ARG A 325 -11.71 1.83 1.29
C ARG A 325 -11.65 0.39 0.83
N GLY A 326 -12.37 -0.52 1.51
CA GLY A 326 -12.43 -1.93 1.12
C GLY A 326 -13.08 -2.14 -0.25
N PHE A 327 -14.18 -1.43 -0.51
CA PHE A 327 -14.90 -1.44 -1.78
C PHE A 327 -14.04 -0.90 -2.92
N ARG A 328 -13.45 0.29 -2.76
CA ARG A 328 -12.56 0.88 -3.76
C ARG A 328 -11.36 0.01 -4.04
N ALA A 329 -10.73 -0.55 -3.00
CA ALA A 329 -9.61 -1.47 -3.17
C ALA A 329 -10.01 -2.72 -3.95
N TYR A 330 -11.20 -3.28 -3.71
CA TYR A 330 -11.74 -4.38 -4.52
C TYR A 330 -11.93 -3.95 -5.98
N CYS A 331 -12.54 -2.79 -6.23
CA CYS A 331 -12.72 -2.25 -7.58
C CYS A 331 -11.40 -2.03 -8.33
N ASP A 332 -10.39 -1.47 -7.66
CA ASP A 332 -9.07 -1.22 -8.22
C ASP A 332 -8.35 -2.56 -8.52
N MET A 333 -8.41 -3.51 -7.58
CA MET A 333 -7.82 -4.85 -7.71
C MET A 333 -8.43 -5.69 -8.85
N HIS A 334 -9.72 -5.51 -9.11
CA HIS A 334 -10.43 -6.18 -10.21
C HIS A 334 -10.57 -5.28 -11.45
N ALA A 335 -9.96 -4.09 -11.47
CA ALA A 335 -10.08 -3.11 -12.55
C ALA A 335 -11.54 -2.89 -13.05
N ILE A 336 -12.51 -2.90 -12.14
CA ILE A 336 -13.95 -2.93 -12.50
C ILE A 336 -14.34 -1.70 -13.32
N ALA A 337 -13.75 -0.53 -13.01
CA ALA A 337 -13.98 0.69 -13.77
C ALA A 337 -13.45 0.64 -15.22
N ALA A 338 -12.39 -0.13 -15.48
CA ALA A 338 -11.91 -0.36 -16.84
C ALA A 338 -12.86 -1.30 -17.59
N TYR A 339 -13.25 -2.40 -16.96
CA TYR A 339 -14.22 -3.35 -17.53
C TYR A 339 -15.55 -2.70 -17.88
N PHE A 340 -16.10 -1.88 -16.96
CA PHE A 340 -17.38 -1.21 -17.18
C PHE A 340 -17.35 -0.23 -18.36
N ARG A 341 -16.28 0.57 -18.49
CA ARG A 341 -16.12 1.49 -19.63
C ARG A 341 -16.05 0.76 -20.96
N GLU A 342 -15.34 -0.37 -20.99
CA GLU A 342 -15.26 -1.19 -22.20
C GLU A 342 -16.63 -1.79 -22.57
N PHE A 343 -17.37 -2.27 -21.58
CA PHE A 343 -18.73 -2.78 -21.79
C PHE A 343 -19.69 -1.70 -22.30
N ALA A 344 -19.66 -0.49 -21.72
CA ALA A 344 -20.48 0.63 -22.16
C ALA A 344 -20.16 1.05 -23.62
N ASN A 345 -18.88 1.12 -23.98
CA ASN A 345 -18.44 1.43 -25.34
C ASN A 345 -18.89 0.37 -26.36
N GLN A 346 -18.92 -0.92 -25.98
CA GLN A 346 -19.40 -2.00 -26.85
C GLN A 346 -20.90 -1.86 -27.14
N GLN A 347 -21.72 -1.51 -26.13
CA GLN A 347 -23.14 -1.28 -26.34
C GLN A 347 -23.40 -0.08 -27.27
N GLU A 348 -22.67 1.03 -27.10
CA GLU A 348 -22.79 2.18 -28.01
C GLU A 348 -22.39 1.84 -29.45
N SER A 349 -21.42 0.93 -29.66
CA SER A 349 -21.04 0.50 -31.00
C SER A 349 -22.05 -0.44 -31.66
N GLU A 350 -22.68 -1.34 -30.89
CA GLU A 350 -23.75 -2.22 -31.38
C GLU A 350 -25.04 -1.43 -31.67
N ASP A 351 -25.34 -0.40 -30.88
CA ASP A 351 -26.51 0.47 -31.10
C ASP A 351 -26.34 1.41 -32.32
N VAL A 352 -25.10 1.71 -32.73
CA VAL A 352 -24.81 2.52 -33.94
C VAL A 352 -24.85 1.67 -35.22
N ASP A 353 -24.55 0.38 -35.16
CA ASP A 353 -24.54 -0.52 -36.32
C ASP A 353 -25.94 -1.11 -36.65
N MET A 354 -26.91 -0.96 -35.74
CA MET A 354 -28.32 -1.32 -35.99
C MET A 354 -29.12 -0.21 -36.71
N GLY A 355 -28.45 0.86 -37.15
CA GLY A 355 -29.06 2.01 -37.83
C GLY A 355 -29.12 1.94 -39.36
N SER A 356 -28.51 0.93 -39.99
CA SER A 356 -28.54 0.78 -41.45
C SER A 356 -28.47 -0.70 -41.84
N ASP A 357 -29.63 -1.33 -41.99
CA ASP A 357 -29.94 -2.43 -42.94
C ASP A 357 -31.17 -3.26 -42.54
N GLU A 358 -32.12 -2.69 -41.77
CA GLU A 358 -33.47 -3.24 -41.68
C GLU A 358 -34.31 -2.87 -42.92
N GLU A 359 -34.05 -3.51 -44.06
CA GLU A 359 -35.12 -3.75 -45.05
C GLU A 359 -34.91 -4.94 -46.01
N THR A 360 -33.81 -5.70 -45.92
CA THR A 360 -33.63 -6.86 -46.82
C THR A 360 -32.86 -8.02 -46.19
N ALA A 361 -33.49 -8.80 -45.31
CA ALA A 361 -33.17 -10.23 -45.10
C ALA A 361 -34.12 -10.94 -44.13
N MET A 362 -35.40 -10.58 -44.08
CA MET A 362 -36.40 -11.30 -43.29
C MET A 362 -37.03 -12.42 -44.13
N GLU A 363 -36.28 -13.47 -44.50
CA GLU A 363 -36.92 -14.73 -44.98
C GLU A 363 -36.07 -16.01 -45.08
N GLN A 364 -34.79 -16.06 -44.66
CA GLN A 364 -34.01 -17.31 -44.72
C GLN A 364 -33.05 -17.51 -43.54
N ALA A 365 -33.57 -17.96 -42.39
CA ALA A 365 -32.78 -18.72 -41.38
C ALA A 365 -33.65 -19.34 -40.26
N GLN A 366 -34.93 -19.65 -40.51
CA GLN A 366 -35.70 -20.53 -39.63
C GLN A 366 -35.58 -21.98 -40.10
N GLN A 367 -34.41 -22.58 -39.91
CA GLN A 367 -34.15 -24.03 -39.84
C GLN A 367 -32.67 -24.27 -40.10
N GLU A 368 -31.85 -24.30 -39.03
CA GLU A 368 -30.72 -25.21 -38.89
C GLU A 368 -29.97 -24.91 -37.57
N GLY A 369 -29.75 -25.95 -36.77
CA GLY A 369 -28.60 -25.98 -35.85
C GLY A 369 -28.82 -25.56 -34.40
N LEU A 370 -29.62 -26.33 -33.66
CA LEU A 370 -29.58 -26.39 -32.18
C LEU A 370 -28.28 -27.05 -31.63
N GLU A 371 -27.19 -27.05 -32.40
CA GLU A 371 -25.92 -27.72 -32.09
C GLU A 371 -24.74 -26.85 -32.57
N SER A 372 -24.44 -25.77 -31.85
CA SER A 372 -23.08 -25.22 -31.80
C SER A 372 -22.97 -24.26 -30.62
N ILE A 373 -22.90 -24.81 -29.41
CA ILE A 373 -22.22 -24.10 -28.32
C ILE A 373 -20.73 -24.30 -28.58
N PRO A 374 -19.94 -23.29 -28.98
CA PRO A 374 -18.50 -23.46 -29.08
C PRO A 374 -17.98 -23.65 -27.66
N ARG A 375 -17.58 -24.87 -27.32
CA ARG A 375 -16.91 -25.20 -26.05
C ARG A 375 -15.45 -24.69 -25.98
N ASP A 376 -15.00 -23.96 -27.00
CA ASP A 376 -13.68 -23.34 -27.06
C ASP A 376 -13.80 -21.86 -27.44
N ILE A 377 -14.45 -21.05 -26.60
CA ILE A 377 -14.15 -19.61 -26.61
C ILE A 377 -12.88 -19.42 -25.78
N ARG A 378 -11.75 -19.85 -26.33
CA ARG A 378 -10.46 -19.29 -25.92
C ARG A 378 -10.50 -17.87 -26.47
N ILE A 379 -10.97 -16.92 -25.66
CA ILE A 379 -10.80 -15.48 -25.94
C ILE A 379 -9.31 -15.23 -25.80
N VAL A 380 -8.53 -15.65 -26.80
CA VAL A 380 -7.24 -15.05 -27.09
C VAL A 380 -7.63 -13.71 -27.67
N SER A 381 -7.82 -12.73 -26.80
CA SER A 381 -7.98 -11.35 -27.20
C SER A 381 -6.86 -11.04 -28.18
N GLN A 382 -7.23 -10.63 -29.39
CA GLN A 382 -6.28 -9.95 -30.27
C GLN A 382 -5.56 -8.89 -29.43
N PRO A 383 -4.24 -8.70 -29.61
CA PRO A 383 -3.48 -7.78 -28.79
C PRO A 383 -4.09 -6.39 -28.93
N VAL A 384 -4.92 -6.03 -27.96
CA VAL A 384 -5.46 -4.68 -27.85
C VAL A 384 -4.22 -3.83 -27.62
N THR A 385 -3.95 -2.94 -28.57
CA THR A 385 -2.96 -1.87 -28.42
C THR A 385 -3.55 -0.84 -27.46
N ASP A 386 -3.87 -1.26 -26.24
CA ASP A 386 -4.16 -0.34 -25.17
C ASP A 386 -2.81 0.12 -24.62
N ASP A 387 -2.39 1.32 -25.02
CA ASP A 387 -1.19 2.02 -24.55
C ASP A 387 -1.15 2.19 -23.02
N ARG A 388 -2.22 1.80 -22.30
CA ARG A 388 -2.34 1.84 -20.83
C ARG A 388 -1.95 0.53 -20.14
N MET A 389 -1.85 -0.59 -20.86
CA MET A 389 -1.51 -1.87 -20.27
C MET A 389 0.00 -2.09 -20.23
N VAL A 390 0.56 -2.01 -19.02
CA VAL A 390 2.01 -2.19 -18.81
C VAL A 390 2.45 -3.65 -18.98
N PHE A 391 1.56 -4.62 -18.75
CA PHE A 391 1.85 -6.05 -18.88
C PHE A 391 1.18 -6.66 -20.12
N HIS A 392 1.85 -7.64 -20.74
CA HIS A 392 1.35 -8.35 -21.91
C HIS A 392 0.91 -9.77 -21.56
N GLY A 393 -0.07 -10.31 -22.30
CA GLY A 393 -0.58 -11.68 -22.12
C GLY A 393 -1.49 -11.83 -20.91
N ILE A 394 -2.37 -10.86 -20.62
CA ILE A 394 -3.34 -10.99 -19.53
C ILE A 394 -4.48 -11.93 -19.95
N ASN A 395 -4.78 -12.90 -19.10
CA ASN A 395 -5.89 -13.83 -19.25
C ASN A 395 -6.93 -13.57 -18.15
N ILE A 396 -8.19 -13.45 -18.55
CA ILE A 396 -9.34 -13.33 -17.64
C ILE A 396 -10.14 -14.62 -17.74
N THR A 397 -10.33 -15.31 -16.62
CA THR A 397 -11.08 -16.57 -16.63
C THR A 397 -12.58 -16.34 -16.81
N THR A 398 -13.31 -17.36 -17.29
CA THR A 398 -14.77 -17.31 -17.41
C THR A 398 -15.45 -17.05 -16.06
N GLU A 399 -14.90 -17.58 -14.98
CA GLU A 399 -15.41 -17.33 -13.62
C GLU A 399 -15.29 -15.85 -13.24
N THR A 400 -14.15 -15.22 -13.53
CA THR A 400 -13.93 -13.79 -13.31
C THR A 400 -14.88 -12.93 -14.17
N LEU A 401 -15.16 -13.33 -15.42
CA LEU A 401 -16.13 -12.63 -16.26
C LEU A 401 -17.56 -12.70 -15.69
N LEU A 402 -17.97 -13.86 -15.17
CA LEU A 402 -19.26 -14.00 -14.50
C LEU A 402 -19.33 -13.16 -13.22
N GLU A 403 -18.25 -13.13 -12.44
CA GLU A 403 -18.13 -12.27 -11.26
C GLU A 403 -18.25 -10.78 -11.65
N TYR A 404 -17.64 -10.35 -12.75
CA TYR A 404 -17.78 -8.96 -13.22
C TYR A 404 -19.22 -8.61 -13.59
N ARG A 405 -19.95 -9.49 -14.27
CA ARG A 405 -21.37 -9.26 -14.58
C ARG A 405 -22.22 -9.09 -13.32
N GLU A 406 -22.02 -9.95 -12.32
CA GLU A 406 -22.70 -9.81 -11.03
C GLU A 406 -22.28 -8.52 -10.32
N ASN A 407 -20.99 -8.18 -10.33
CA ASN A 407 -20.48 -6.93 -9.75
C ASN A 407 -21.13 -5.70 -10.38
N LEU A 408 -21.30 -5.66 -11.71
CA LEU A 408 -21.99 -4.56 -12.40
C LEU A 408 -23.42 -4.38 -11.90
N LYS A 409 -24.18 -5.48 -11.78
CA LYS A 409 -25.53 -5.44 -11.22
C LYS A 409 -25.55 -4.82 -9.82
N TYR A 410 -24.66 -5.24 -8.92
CA TYR A 410 -24.62 -4.68 -7.57
C TYR A 410 -24.08 -3.24 -7.53
N LEU A 411 -23.19 -2.84 -8.45
CA LEU A 411 -22.75 -1.44 -8.58
C LEU A 411 -23.94 -0.53 -8.89
N LEU A 412 -24.76 -0.90 -9.88
CA LEU A 412 -25.98 -0.15 -10.24
C LEU A 412 -26.97 -0.10 -9.07
N LEU A 413 -27.11 -1.20 -8.32
CA LEU A 413 -27.97 -1.22 -7.13
C LEU A 413 -27.42 -0.32 -6.00
N ILE A 414 -26.10 -0.28 -5.80
CA ILE A 414 -25.46 0.63 -4.83
C ILE A 414 -25.74 2.08 -5.23
N GLU A 415 -25.53 2.41 -6.49
CA GLU A 415 -25.84 3.73 -7.04
C GLU A 415 -27.30 4.12 -6.79
N GLU A 416 -28.25 3.24 -7.10
CA GLU A 416 -29.67 3.50 -6.89
C GLU A 416 -29.99 3.75 -5.41
N GLN A 417 -29.37 2.99 -4.50
CA GLN A 417 -29.54 3.20 -3.05
C GLN A 417 -28.95 4.53 -2.59
N LEU A 418 -27.79 4.92 -3.10
CA LEU A 418 -27.18 6.21 -2.75
C LEU A 418 -27.99 7.39 -3.29
N LYS A 419 -28.64 7.26 -4.47
CA LYS A 419 -29.60 8.26 -5.00
C LYS A 419 -30.84 8.42 -4.11
N LYS A 420 -31.25 7.37 -3.39
CA LYS A 420 -32.39 7.40 -2.47
C LYS A 420 -32.08 8.11 -1.13
N LEU A 421 -30.83 8.51 -0.86
CA LEU A 421 -30.48 9.25 0.35
C LEU A 421 -31.15 10.63 0.36
N GLN A 422 -32.07 10.84 1.31
CA GLN A 422 -32.88 12.06 1.41
C GLN A 422 -32.27 13.13 2.32
N THR A 423 -31.48 12.72 3.32
CA THR A 423 -30.94 13.65 4.33
C THR A 423 -29.58 14.22 3.89
N MET A 424 -29.32 15.49 4.24
CA MET A 424 -28.06 16.15 3.92
C MET A 424 -26.87 15.50 4.65
N GLU A 425 -27.08 15.04 5.88
CA GLU A 425 -26.08 14.38 6.72
C GLU A 425 -25.62 13.05 6.10
N GLU A 426 -26.54 12.23 5.60
CA GLU A 426 -26.18 10.98 4.94
C GLU A 426 -25.50 11.22 3.59
N ARG A 427 -25.91 12.23 2.83
CA ARG A 427 -25.23 12.60 1.59
C ARG A 427 -23.78 13.03 1.85
N GLN A 428 -23.53 13.74 2.95
CA GLN A 428 -22.17 14.10 3.36
C GLN A 428 -21.36 12.87 3.77
N LEU A 429 -21.95 11.96 4.57
CA LEU A 429 -21.34 10.70 4.99
C LEU A 429 -20.90 9.84 3.79
N PHE A 430 -21.72 9.80 2.72
CA PHE A 430 -21.45 9.03 1.51
C PHE A 430 -20.81 9.82 0.37
N HIS A 431 -20.35 11.05 0.59
CA HIS A 431 -19.82 11.92 -0.47
C HIS A 431 -18.68 11.26 -1.27
N LYS A 432 -17.74 10.59 -0.59
CA LYS A 432 -16.62 9.87 -1.25
C LYS A 432 -17.10 8.72 -2.14
N TRP A 433 -18.19 8.05 -1.76
CA TRP A 433 -18.79 6.99 -2.55
C TRP A 433 -19.40 7.54 -3.83
N ILE A 434 -20.20 8.59 -3.70
CA ILE A 434 -20.87 9.25 -4.83
C ILE A 434 -19.83 9.73 -5.84
N SER A 435 -18.80 10.44 -5.37
CA SER A 435 -17.71 10.93 -6.24
C SER A 435 -16.91 9.83 -6.93
N PHE A 436 -16.77 8.65 -6.29
CA PHE A 436 -16.06 7.53 -6.91
C PHE A 436 -16.94 6.82 -7.94
N LEU A 437 -18.20 6.54 -7.62
CA LEU A 437 -19.12 5.90 -8.55
C LEU A 437 -19.35 6.77 -9.78
N SER A 438 -19.43 8.10 -9.64
CA SER A 438 -19.50 9.02 -10.79
C SER A 438 -18.26 9.02 -11.68
N SER A 439 -17.12 8.54 -11.18
CA SER A 439 -15.93 8.35 -12.00
C SER A 439 -15.94 7.03 -12.79
N ILE A 440 -16.79 6.08 -12.38
CA ILE A 440 -17.00 4.79 -13.06
C ILE A 440 -18.09 4.95 -14.10
N ASP A 441 -19.23 5.53 -13.71
CA ASP A 441 -20.35 5.85 -14.59
C ASP A 441 -20.57 7.37 -14.62
N PRO A 442 -20.29 8.06 -15.74
CA PRO A 442 -20.53 9.49 -15.88
C PRO A 442 -22.02 9.90 -15.80
N LEU A 443 -22.97 8.96 -15.96
CA LEU A 443 -24.41 9.24 -15.84
C LEU A 443 -24.84 9.52 -14.39
N LEU A 444 -23.92 9.33 -13.44
CA LEU A 444 -24.10 9.45 -12.00
C LEU A 444 -23.84 10.88 -11.46
N VAL A 445 -24.09 11.91 -12.27
CA VAL A 445 -24.02 13.31 -11.79
C VAL A 445 -25.21 13.55 -10.85
N ILE A 446 -24.97 13.38 -9.54
CA ILE A 446 -25.90 13.71 -8.44
C ILE A 446 -25.67 15.15 -7.97
#